data_AF-A0A536UXW6-F1
#
_entry.id   AF-A0A536UXW6-F1
#
_cell.length_a   1.000
_cell.length_b   1.000
_cell.length_c   1.000
_cell.angle_alpha   90.00
_cell.angle_beta   90.00
_cell.angle_gamma   90.00
#
_symmetry.space_group_name_H-M   'P 1'
#
loop_
_entity.id
_entity.type
_entity.pdbx_description
1 polymer ?
#
loop_
_entity_poly.entity_id
_entity_poly.type
_entity_poly.pdbx_seq_one_letter_code
_entity_poly.pdbx_strand_id
1 'polypeptide(L)'
;MRVIAPSPLRAAAMAAALAALCGNASALNILLTNDDGLSANVKALYSALKGAGHDVVVSVPCQNQSGKGASINYLTPLVTLSKACRNGAAAAGAPAVGPVSGLADFHYVDGTPVMAALYGLDVLAPARWSKAPDLVLSGPNEGQNTGTIVNSSGTVSNVQLAAARGLSAVAVSADANTTGNDVLAGEAAQLTLKLVAALQAKANGGALLPAGVAVKESGIRATLATSSARASPFA
;
A
#
# COMPACT_ATOMS: atom_id res chain seq x y z
N MET A 1 -26.18 30.53 40.53
CA MET A 1 -25.03 30.46 39.60
C MET A 1 -25.59 30.52 38.18
N ARG A 2 -25.54 31.67 37.49
CA ARG A 2 -26.09 31.82 36.12
C ARG A 2 -25.01 31.42 35.12
N VAL A 3 -25.25 30.33 34.38
CA VAL A 3 -24.39 29.93 33.25
C VAL A 3 -24.71 30.87 32.09
N ILE A 4 -23.75 31.69 31.69
CA ILE A 4 -23.86 32.60 30.54
C ILE A 4 -23.62 31.76 29.29
N ALA A 5 -24.65 31.57 28.46
CA ALA A 5 -24.51 30.90 27.17
C ALA A 5 -23.64 31.75 26.22
N PRO A 6 -22.72 31.13 25.44
CA PRO A 6 -21.87 31.87 24.52
C PRO A 6 -22.69 32.54 23.42
N SER A 7 -22.28 33.75 23.02
CA SER A 7 -22.96 34.51 21.97
C SER A 7 -22.90 33.78 20.61
N PRO A 8 -23.93 33.92 19.75
CA PRO A 8 -23.99 33.23 18.46
C PRO A 8 -22.79 33.54 17.55
N LEU A 9 -22.20 34.74 17.68
CA LEU A 9 -20.98 35.12 16.96
C LEU A 9 -19.75 34.29 17.39
N ARG A 10 -19.63 33.96 18.68
CA ARG A 10 -18.54 33.11 19.20
C ARG A 10 -18.71 31.66 18.77
N ALA A 11 -19.94 31.16 18.74
CA ALA A 11 -20.24 29.82 18.24
C ALA A 11 -19.92 29.69 16.74
N ALA A 12 -20.26 30.70 15.92
CA ALA A 12 -19.96 30.72 14.50
C ALA A 12 -18.45 30.84 14.19
N ALA A 13 -17.72 31.68 14.92
CA ALA A 13 -16.27 31.80 14.77
C ALA A 13 -15.53 30.51 15.16
N MET A 14 -16.02 29.80 16.18
CA MET A 14 -15.46 28.52 16.63
C MET A 14 -15.78 27.39 15.64
N ALA A 15 -16.96 27.39 15.02
CA ALA A 15 -17.30 26.45 13.94
C ALA A 15 -16.47 26.67 12.68
N ALA A 16 -16.23 27.93 12.28
CA ALA A 16 -15.37 28.27 11.16
C ALA A 16 -13.90 27.93 11.43
N ALA A 17 -13.42 28.12 12.66
CA ALA A 17 -12.08 27.71 13.06
C ALA A 17 -11.90 26.18 13.08
N LEU A 18 -12.91 25.42 13.55
CA LEU A 18 -12.89 23.96 13.46
C LEU A 18 -12.91 23.47 12.01
N ALA A 19 -13.71 24.08 11.14
CA ALA A 19 -13.76 23.73 9.72
C ALA A 19 -12.43 24.07 9.00
N ALA A 20 -11.72 25.12 9.42
CA ALA A 20 -10.41 25.49 8.87
C ALA A 20 -9.26 24.62 9.40
N LEU A 21 -9.43 23.95 10.56
CA LEU A 21 -8.48 22.98 11.12
C LEU A 21 -8.65 21.57 10.51
N CYS A 22 -9.82 21.29 9.93
CA CYS A 22 -10.01 20.15 9.04
C CYS A 22 -9.40 20.47 7.66
N GLY A 23 -8.07 20.39 7.56
CA GLY A 23 -7.44 20.27 6.24
C GLY A 23 -8.15 19.16 5.45
N ASN A 24 -8.28 19.33 4.14
CA ASN A 24 -8.90 18.36 3.23
C ASN A 24 -8.14 17.01 3.26
N ALA A 25 -8.27 16.24 4.33
CA ALA A 25 -7.86 14.85 4.39
C ALA A 25 -8.95 14.07 3.66
N SER A 26 -8.94 14.14 2.33
CA SER A 26 -9.76 13.26 1.51
C SER A 26 -9.23 11.84 1.73
N ALA A 27 -9.94 11.05 2.54
CA ALA A 27 -9.64 9.64 2.69
C ALA A 27 -9.72 8.97 1.31
N LEU A 28 -8.67 8.23 0.95
CA LEU A 28 -8.60 7.51 -0.32
C LEU A 28 -9.07 6.08 -0.10
N ASN A 29 -9.65 5.51 -1.14
CA ASN A 29 -9.83 4.08 -1.31
C ASN A 29 -8.59 3.51 -2.00
N ILE A 30 -7.78 2.75 -1.27
CA ILE A 30 -6.46 2.30 -1.72
C ILE A 30 -6.46 0.78 -1.87
N LEU A 31 -6.19 0.31 -3.09
CA LEU A 31 -5.80 -1.08 -3.29
C LEU A 31 -4.28 -1.19 -3.07
N LEU A 32 -3.88 -1.97 -2.06
CA LEU A 32 -2.50 -2.30 -1.78
C LEU A 32 -2.18 -3.73 -2.26
N THR A 33 -1.12 -3.87 -3.05
CA THR A 33 -0.65 -5.16 -3.59
C THR A 33 0.88 -5.20 -3.61
N ASN A 34 1.49 -6.30 -4.04
CA ASN A 34 2.93 -6.45 -4.26
C ASN A 34 3.22 -7.73 -5.08
N ASP A 35 4.49 -8.09 -5.21
CA ASP A 35 4.96 -9.39 -5.69
C ASP A 35 5.67 -10.24 -4.63
N ASP A 36 5.90 -9.73 -3.42
CA ASP A 36 6.56 -10.50 -2.33
C ASP A 36 5.60 -11.42 -1.55
N GLY A 37 4.28 -11.20 -1.69
CA GLY A 37 3.23 -11.83 -0.88
C GLY A 37 3.03 -11.12 0.46
N LEU A 38 2.58 -11.85 1.48
CA LEU A 38 2.36 -11.29 2.82
C LEU A 38 3.70 -10.96 3.52
N SER A 39 4.26 -9.77 3.30
CA SER A 39 5.54 -9.32 3.84
C SER A 39 5.42 -8.38 5.06
N ALA A 40 6.55 -8.07 5.72
CA ALA A 40 6.60 -7.03 6.75
C ALA A 40 6.30 -5.64 6.15
N ASN A 41 6.82 -5.37 4.95
CA ASN A 41 6.63 -4.10 4.24
C ASN A 41 5.16 -3.79 3.95
N VAL A 42 4.40 -4.76 3.42
CA VAL A 42 2.98 -4.53 3.11
C VAL A 42 2.14 -4.34 4.37
N LYS A 43 2.46 -5.06 5.46
CA LYS A 43 1.82 -4.89 6.77
C LYS A 43 2.10 -3.51 7.38
N ALA A 44 3.35 -3.06 7.30
CA ALA A 44 3.77 -1.75 7.78
C ALA A 44 3.09 -0.62 6.98
N LEU A 45 3.06 -0.72 5.65
CA LEU A 45 2.41 0.27 4.80
C LEU A 45 0.90 0.30 5.02
N TYR A 46 0.24 -0.86 5.10
CA TYR A 46 -1.17 -0.94 5.47
C TYR A 46 -1.46 -0.18 6.77
N SER A 47 -0.67 -0.45 7.81
CA SER A 47 -0.86 0.17 9.13
C SER A 47 -0.68 1.69 9.06
N ALA A 48 0.32 2.18 8.32
CA ALA A 48 0.55 3.61 8.12
C ALA A 48 -0.61 4.29 7.36
N LEU A 49 -1.12 3.66 6.29
CA LEU A 49 -2.22 4.19 5.49
C LEU A 49 -3.54 4.23 6.27
N LYS A 50 -3.88 3.16 7.00
CA LYS A 50 -5.07 3.13 7.88
C LYS A 50 -4.94 4.15 9.01
N GLY A 51 -3.76 4.30 9.60
CA GLY A 51 -3.49 5.30 10.63
C GLY A 51 -3.65 6.74 10.12
N ALA A 52 -3.44 6.98 8.83
CA ALA A 52 -3.70 8.27 8.18
C ALA A 52 -5.18 8.47 7.76
N GLY A 53 -6.06 7.51 8.05
CA GLY A 53 -7.49 7.61 7.79
C GLY A 53 -7.93 7.15 6.39
N HIS A 54 -7.04 6.54 5.60
CA HIS A 54 -7.43 5.94 4.31
C HIS A 54 -8.20 4.63 4.51
N ASP A 55 -9.03 4.28 3.53
CA ASP A 55 -9.65 2.96 3.47
C ASP A 55 -8.85 2.04 2.53
N VAL A 56 -8.39 0.90 3.04
CA VAL A 56 -7.37 0.08 2.37
C VAL A 56 -7.85 -1.36 2.26
N VAL A 57 -7.67 -1.95 1.09
CA VAL A 57 -7.77 -3.40 0.86
C VAL A 57 -6.42 -3.91 0.42
N VAL A 58 -6.01 -5.06 0.95
CA VAL A 58 -4.75 -5.70 0.56
C VAL A 58 -5.05 -6.97 -0.24
N SER A 59 -4.46 -7.10 -1.42
CA SER A 59 -4.50 -8.31 -2.25
C SER A 59 -3.09 -8.66 -2.71
N VAL A 60 -2.53 -9.75 -2.20
CA VAL A 60 -1.13 -10.13 -2.45
C VAL A 60 -1.02 -11.59 -2.91
N PRO A 61 0.04 -11.95 -3.64
CA PRO A 61 0.31 -13.34 -3.97
C PRO A 61 0.48 -14.23 -2.72
N CYS A 62 0.04 -15.48 -2.80
CA CYS A 62 0.20 -16.49 -1.76
C CYS A 62 1.69 -16.80 -1.48
N GLN A 63 2.54 -16.71 -2.51
CA GLN A 63 3.98 -16.96 -2.46
C GLN A 63 4.73 -15.72 -2.92
N ASN A 64 6.03 -15.63 -2.63
CA ASN A 64 6.87 -14.64 -3.29
C ASN A 64 6.94 -14.99 -4.80
N GLN A 65 6.73 -13.96 -5.62
CA GLN A 65 6.66 -14.00 -7.07
C GLN A 65 7.53 -12.89 -7.69
N SER A 66 8.61 -12.46 -7.00
CA SER A 66 9.56 -11.50 -7.56
C SER A 66 10.15 -12.03 -8.88
N GLY A 67 10.35 -11.16 -9.87
CA GLY A 67 10.87 -11.55 -11.18
C GLY A 67 9.82 -12.10 -12.17
N LYS A 68 8.54 -12.12 -11.79
CA LYS A 68 7.45 -12.63 -12.66
C LYS A 68 6.93 -11.62 -13.69
N GLY A 69 7.38 -10.36 -13.65
CA GLY A 69 6.93 -9.30 -14.54
C GLY A 69 5.40 -9.24 -14.64
N ALA A 70 4.90 -9.03 -15.86
CA ALA A 70 3.47 -8.96 -16.15
C ALA A 70 2.81 -10.33 -16.44
N SER A 71 3.42 -11.43 -16.00
CA SER A 71 2.90 -12.78 -16.31
C SER A 71 1.51 -13.02 -15.70
N ILE A 72 0.73 -13.85 -16.38
CA ILE A 72 -0.58 -14.36 -15.95
C ILE A 72 -0.60 -15.85 -16.26
N ASN A 73 -1.09 -16.66 -15.32
CA ASN A 73 -1.30 -18.08 -15.54
C ASN A 73 -2.56 -18.27 -16.40
N TYR A 74 -2.42 -18.14 -17.72
CA TYR A 74 -3.55 -18.27 -18.65
C TYR A 74 -3.97 -19.74 -18.81
N LEU A 75 -5.28 -20.01 -18.83
CA LEU A 75 -5.89 -21.35 -18.94
C LEU A 75 -5.55 -22.35 -17.81
N THR A 76 -4.90 -21.90 -16.74
CA THR A 76 -4.66 -22.72 -15.56
C THR A 76 -5.70 -22.35 -14.49
N PRO A 77 -6.62 -23.25 -14.14
CA PRO A 77 -7.62 -22.96 -13.13
C PRO A 77 -6.95 -22.80 -11.76
N LEU A 78 -7.48 -21.85 -10.98
CA LEU A 78 -7.16 -21.72 -9.58
C LEU A 78 -7.81 -22.87 -8.81
N VAL A 79 -6.99 -23.72 -8.19
CA VAL A 79 -7.43 -24.88 -7.41
C VAL A 79 -7.01 -24.73 -5.95
N THR A 80 -7.52 -25.61 -5.10
CA THR A 80 -7.12 -25.67 -3.69
C THR A 80 -5.60 -25.69 -3.52
N LEU A 81 -5.10 -24.91 -2.55
CA LEU A 81 -3.68 -24.75 -2.27
C LEU A 81 -3.01 -26.09 -1.96
N SER A 82 -1.99 -26.45 -2.75
CA SER A 82 -1.18 -27.65 -2.51
C SER A 82 -0.17 -27.49 -1.38
N LYS A 83 0.15 -26.23 -1.03
CA LYS A 83 1.07 -25.87 0.07
C LYS A 83 0.59 -24.60 0.77
N ALA A 84 1.04 -24.39 2.00
CA ALA A 84 0.76 -23.18 2.74
C ALA A 84 1.37 -21.93 2.08
N CYS A 85 0.69 -20.80 2.20
CA CYS A 85 1.18 -19.51 1.75
C CYS A 85 2.30 -18.97 2.65
N ARG A 86 3.13 -18.11 2.08
CA ARG A 86 4.21 -17.42 2.80
C ARG A 86 3.64 -16.69 4.02
N ASN A 87 4.41 -16.71 5.12
CA ASN A 87 4.11 -16.01 6.36
C ASN A 87 2.71 -16.31 6.94
N GLY A 88 2.19 -17.52 6.69
CA GLY A 88 0.93 -17.98 7.24
C GLY A 88 -0.31 -17.33 6.60
N ALA A 89 -0.20 -16.76 5.39
CA ALA A 89 -1.34 -16.11 4.75
C ALA A 89 -2.53 -17.08 4.52
N ALA A 90 -2.24 -18.36 4.31
CA ALA A 90 -3.20 -19.46 4.22
C ALA A 90 -2.51 -20.80 4.48
N ALA A 91 -3.27 -21.81 4.92
CA ALA A 91 -2.79 -23.17 5.08
C ALA A 91 -2.90 -23.97 3.78
N ALA A 92 -2.16 -25.08 3.67
CA ALA A 92 -2.40 -26.07 2.62
C ALA A 92 -3.85 -26.60 2.73
N GLY A 93 -4.50 -26.84 1.60
CA GLY A 93 -5.91 -27.25 1.56
C GLY A 93 -6.92 -26.10 1.61
N ALA A 94 -6.48 -24.86 1.80
CA ALA A 94 -7.37 -23.69 1.71
C ALA A 94 -7.71 -23.35 0.23
N PRO A 95 -8.79 -22.58 -0.02
CA PRO A 95 -9.13 -22.11 -1.37
C PRO A 95 -7.97 -21.36 -2.04
N ALA A 96 -7.97 -21.26 -3.36
CA ALA A 96 -6.91 -20.58 -4.10
C ALA A 96 -6.82 -19.08 -3.83
N VAL A 97 -7.94 -18.46 -3.44
CA VAL A 97 -8.03 -17.06 -3.06
C VAL A 97 -8.85 -16.95 -1.78
N GLY A 98 -8.52 -16.02 -0.91
CA GLY A 98 -9.30 -15.86 0.32
C GLY A 98 -8.74 -14.80 1.26
N PRO A 99 -9.47 -14.52 2.35
CA PRO A 99 -8.99 -13.63 3.40
C PRO A 99 -7.82 -14.27 4.17
N VAL A 100 -6.91 -13.44 4.64
CA VAL A 100 -5.82 -13.86 5.54
C VAL A 100 -6.33 -13.90 6.97
N SER A 101 -6.22 -15.06 7.62
CA SER A 101 -6.68 -15.23 9.00
C SER A 101 -5.94 -14.29 9.96
N GLY A 102 -6.69 -13.56 10.80
CA GLY A 102 -6.14 -12.66 11.81
C GLY A 102 -5.69 -11.30 11.29
N LEU A 103 -5.82 -11.01 9.98
CA LEU A 103 -5.49 -9.71 9.40
C LEU A 103 -6.69 -9.14 8.63
N ALA A 104 -7.33 -8.13 9.22
CA ALA A 104 -8.45 -7.44 8.60
C ALA A 104 -8.02 -6.79 7.28
N ASP A 105 -8.87 -6.88 6.24
CA ASP A 105 -8.68 -6.31 4.91
C ASP A 105 -7.62 -7.02 4.02
N PHE A 106 -6.92 -8.03 4.53
CA PHE A 106 -5.92 -8.78 3.78
C PHE A 106 -6.49 -9.99 3.06
N HIS A 107 -6.11 -10.16 1.80
CA HIS A 107 -6.45 -11.28 0.95
C HIS A 107 -5.19 -11.83 0.27
N TYR A 108 -5.18 -13.15 0.09
CA TYR A 108 -4.15 -13.85 -0.68
C TYR A 108 -4.72 -14.38 -1.99
N VAL A 109 -3.85 -14.54 -2.98
CA VAL A 109 -4.17 -15.13 -4.29
C VAL A 109 -3.08 -16.12 -4.69
N ASP A 110 -3.43 -17.36 -5.00
CA ASP A 110 -2.52 -18.37 -5.57
C ASP A 110 -2.24 -18.08 -7.04
N GLY A 111 -1.55 -16.97 -7.30
CA GLY A 111 -1.31 -16.49 -8.65
C GLY A 111 -0.10 -15.58 -8.74
N THR A 112 0.08 -15.01 -9.94
CA THR A 112 1.12 -14.01 -10.20
C THR A 112 0.76 -12.68 -9.52
N PRO A 113 1.72 -11.72 -9.44
CA PRO A 113 1.45 -10.38 -8.89
C PRO A 113 0.28 -9.70 -9.61
N VAL A 114 0.26 -9.80 -10.95
CA VAL A 114 -0.81 -9.24 -11.77
C VAL A 114 -2.16 -9.89 -11.47
N MET A 115 -2.22 -11.21 -11.27
CA MET A 115 -3.46 -11.88 -10.87
C MET A 115 -3.96 -11.42 -9.49
N ALA A 116 -3.05 -11.20 -8.53
CA ALA A 116 -3.40 -10.66 -7.22
C ALA A 116 -3.93 -9.21 -7.33
N ALA A 117 -3.28 -8.37 -8.14
CA ALA A 117 -3.75 -7.01 -8.41
C ALA A 117 -5.13 -7.01 -9.09
N LEU A 118 -5.35 -7.89 -10.08
CA LEU A 118 -6.64 -8.05 -10.76
C LEU A 118 -7.74 -8.50 -9.81
N TYR A 119 -7.47 -9.47 -8.92
CA TYR A 119 -8.44 -9.87 -7.90
C TYR A 119 -8.81 -8.68 -6.98
N GLY A 120 -7.81 -7.88 -6.60
CA GLY A 120 -8.04 -6.65 -5.83
C GLY A 120 -8.91 -5.63 -6.57
N LEU A 121 -8.65 -5.42 -7.86
CA LEU A 121 -9.36 -4.45 -8.70
C LEU A 121 -10.77 -4.89 -9.09
N ASP A 122 -10.93 -6.16 -9.46
CA ASP A 122 -12.13 -6.65 -10.16
C ASP A 122 -13.09 -7.39 -9.22
N VAL A 123 -12.63 -7.81 -8.03
CA VAL A 123 -13.45 -8.50 -7.04
C VAL A 123 -13.56 -7.70 -5.74
N LEU A 124 -12.43 -7.36 -5.12
CA LEU A 124 -12.44 -6.80 -3.77
C LEU A 124 -12.87 -5.32 -3.75
N ALA A 125 -12.35 -4.50 -4.67
CA ALA A 125 -12.68 -3.07 -4.72
C ALA A 125 -14.18 -2.81 -5.01
N PRO A 126 -14.82 -3.46 -6.00
CA PRO A 126 -16.27 -3.33 -6.20
C PRO A 126 -17.06 -3.80 -4.98
N ALA A 127 -16.66 -4.92 -4.35
CA ALA A 127 -17.33 -5.43 -3.15
C ALA A 127 -17.22 -4.47 -1.94
N ARG A 128 -16.12 -3.74 -1.80
CA ARG A 128 -15.92 -2.82 -0.68
C ARG A 128 -16.47 -1.42 -0.92
N TRP A 129 -16.28 -0.87 -2.12
CA TRP A 129 -16.50 0.54 -2.41
C TRP A 129 -17.59 0.79 -3.45
N SER A 130 -18.11 -0.25 -4.11
CA SER A 130 -18.99 -0.12 -5.29
C SER A 130 -18.38 0.75 -6.40
N LYS A 131 -17.06 0.91 -6.41
CA LYS A 131 -16.27 1.65 -7.41
C LYS A 131 -14.83 1.14 -7.45
N ALA A 132 -14.07 1.58 -8.44
CA ALA A 132 -12.63 1.37 -8.50
C ALA A 132 -11.90 2.12 -7.36
N PRO A 133 -10.69 1.68 -6.96
CA PRO A 133 -9.87 2.42 -6.00
C PRO A 133 -9.50 3.81 -6.54
N ASP A 134 -9.31 4.76 -5.64
CA ASP A 134 -8.75 6.07 -5.96
C ASP A 134 -7.23 5.98 -6.23
N LEU A 135 -6.56 4.96 -5.66
CA LEU A 135 -5.13 4.71 -5.82
C LEU A 135 -4.80 3.21 -5.76
N VAL A 136 -3.94 2.74 -6.66
CA VAL A 136 -3.28 1.43 -6.56
C VAL A 136 -1.84 1.61 -6.10
N LEU A 137 -1.48 1.03 -4.96
CA LEU A 137 -0.12 0.98 -4.45
C LEU A 137 0.43 -0.43 -4.59
N SER A 138 1.59 -0.57 -5.25
CA SER A 138 2.30 -1.84 -5.33
C SER A 138 3.64 -1.76 -4.59
N GLY A 139 3.83 -2.59 -3.57
CA GLY A 139 5.01 -2.61 -2.69
C GLY A 139 4.69 -2.23 -1.23
N PRO A 140 5.69 -1.77 -0.44
CA PRO A 140 7.09 -1.61 -0.81
C PRO A 140 7.75 -2.97 -1.07
N ASN A 141 8.34 -3.13 -2.25
CA ASN A 141 9.07 -4.35 -2.63
C ASN A 141 10.28 -4.58 -1.70
N GLU A 142 10.50 -5.82 -1.28
CA GLU A 142 11.72 -6.28 -0.59
C GLU A 142 12.90 -6.32 -1.59
N GLY A 143 13.55 -5.18 -1.81
CA GLY A 143 14.64 -5.03 -2.76
C GLY A 143 14.36 -3.96 -3.82
N GLN A 144 15.42 -3.47 -4.45
CA GLN A 144 15.34 -2.38 -5.41
C GLN A 144 15.02 -2.87 -6.82
N ASN A 145 14.07 -2.21 -7.49
CA ASN A 145 13.75 -2.46 -8.89
C ASN A 145 14.37 -1.37 -9.78
N THR A 146 15.68 -1.32 -10.00
CA THR A 146 16.34 -0.25 -10.78
C THR A 146 16.97 -0.77 -12.07
N GLY A 147 17.05 0.09 -13.10
CA GLY A 147 17.63 -0.31 -14.39
C GLY A 147 16.78 -1.34 -15.14
N THR A 148 17.43 -2.30 -15.79
CA THR A 148 16.76 -3.26 -16.69
C THR A 148 15.88 -4.29 -15.98
N ILE A 149 16.06 -4.49 -14.66
CA ILE A 149 15.27 -5.43 -13.87
C ILE A 149 13.79 -5.00 -13.75
N VAL A 150 13.48 -3.75 -14.08
CA VAL A 150 12.11 -3.24 -14.08
C VAL A 150 11.18 -4.07 -14.97
N ASN A 151 11.69 -4.62 -16.07
CA ASN A 151 10.90 -5.44 -17.00
C ASN A 151 10.43 -6.77 -16.38
N SER A 152 11.14 -7.28 -15.37
CA SER A 152 10.77 -8.49 -14.64
C SER A 152 10.10 -8.20 -13.30
N SER A 153 9.89 -6.92 -12.94
CA SER A 153 9.28 -6.54 -11.67
C SER A 153 7.76 -6.74 -11.69
N GLY A 154 7.25 -7.62 -10.82
CA GLY A 154 5.81 -7.76 -10.62
C GLY A 154 5.24 -6.51 -9.95
N THR A 155 5.98 -5.92 -9.01
CA THR A 155 5.61 -4.64 -8.37
C THR A 155 5.38 -3.53 -9.39
N VAL A 156 6.23 -3.39 -10.41
CA VAL A 156 6.03 -2.38 -11.47
C VAL A 156 4.92 -2.80 -12.44
N SER A 157 4.82 -4.08 -12.77
CA SER A 157 3.80 -4.57 -13.71
C SER A 157 2.37 -4.36 -13.19
N ASN A 158 2.15 -4.48 -11.88
CA ASN A 158 0.87 -4.17 -11.24
C ASN A 158 0.41 -2.72 -11.51
N VAL A 159 1.32 -1.75 -11.43
CA VAL A 159 0.97 -0.34 -11.61
C VAL A 159 0.88 0.06 -13.08
N GLN A 160 1.65 -0.59 -13.96
CA GLN A 160 1.47 -0.46 -15.40
C GLN A 160 0.06 -0.93 -15.83
N LEU A 161 -0.40 -2.07 -15.31
CA LEU A 161 -1.76 -2.56 -15.54
C LEU A 161 -2.81 -1.56 -15.03
N ALA A 162 -2.67 -1.07 -13.81
CA ALA A 162 -3.62 -0.12 -13.23
C ALA A 162 -3.67 1.20 -14.01
N ALA A 163 -2.51 1.74 -14.39
CA ALA A 163 -2.43 2.95 -15.21
C ALA A 163 -3.03 2.74 -16.60
N ALA A 164 -2.85 1.58 -17.23
CA ALA A 164 -3.50 1.23 -18.49
C ALA A 164 -5.04 1.21 -18.39
N ARG A 165 -5.59 1.01 -17.17
CA ARG A 165 -7.02 1.12 -16.87
C ARG A 165 -7.45 2.54 -16.43
N GLY A 166 -6.56 3.53 -16.54
CA GLY A 166 -6.83 4.93 -16.18
C GLY A 166 -6.79 5.21 -14.67
N LEU A 167 -6.30 4.28 -13.85
CA LEU A 167 -6.22 4.46 -12.40
C LEU A 167 -4.90 5.13 -12.00
N SER A 168 -4.94 5.96 -10.96
CA SER A 168 -3.72 6.45 -10.33
C SER A 168 -2.98 5.28 -9.68
N ALA A 169 -1.70 5.09 -10.01
CA ALA A 169 -0.94 3.94 -9.53
C ALA A 169 0.53 4.28 -9.21
N VAL A 170 1.03 3.77 -8.09
CA VAL A 170 2.41 4.00 -7.64
C VAL A 170 3.08 2.70 -7.22
N ALA A 171 4.23 2.42 -7.80
CA ALA A 171 5.10 1.32 -7.40
C ALA A 171 6.19 1.84 -6.47
N VAL A 172 6.42 1.12 -5.37
CA VAL A 172 7.41 1.49 -4.36
C VAL A 172 8.34 0.32 -4.12
N SER A 173 9.65 0.57 -4.08
CA SER A 173 10.67 -0.43 -3.79
C SER A 173 11.61 0.04 -2.70
N ALA A 174 11.80 -0.78 -1.67
CA ALA A 174 12.67 -0.52 -0.54
C ALA A 174 13.95 -1.36 -0.60
N ASP A 175 14.92 -1.03 0.25
CA ASP A 175 16.16 -1.80 0.33
C ASP A 175 15.91 -3.26 0.77
N ALA A 176 16.75 -4.20 0.32
CA ALA A 176 16.65 -5.60 0.69
C ALA A 176 16.75 -5.83 2.21
N ASN A 177 17.40 -4.91 2.93
CA ASN A 177 17.49 -4.93 4.39
C ASN A 177 16.13 -4.83 5.10
N THR A 178 15.06 -4.42 4.40
CA THR A 178 13.69 -4.42 4.94
C THR A 178 13.08 -5.81 5.10
N THR A 179 13.64 -6.84 4.43
CA THR A 179 13.12 -8.21 4.46
C THR A 179 13.07 -8.76 5.89
N GLY A 180 11.87 -8.98 6.39
CA GLY A 180 11.65 -9.47 7.77
C GLY A 180 12.10 -8.51 8.87
N ASN A 181 12.32 -7.23 8.56
CA ASN A 181 12.73 -6.21 9.52
C ASN A 181 11.63 -5.16 9.71
N ASP A 182 10.85 -5.30 10.78
CA ASP A 182 9.68 -4.45 11.04
C ASP A 182 10.03 -2.96 11.22
N VAL A 183 11.22 -2.65 11.75
CA VAL A 183 11.67 -1.26 11.94
C VAL A 183 11.88 -0.59 10.58
N LEU A 184 12.67 -1.23 9.71
CA LEU A 184 12.97 -0.70 8.39
C LEU A 184 11.75 -0.73 7.45
N ALA A 185 10.88 -1.74 7.61
CA ALA A 185 9.58 -1.78 6.95
C ALA A 185 8.70 -0.58 7.35
N GLY A 186 8.71 -0.22 8.63
CA GLY A 186 8.03 0.97 9.16
C GLY A 186 8.57 2.26 8.56
N GLU A 187 9.90 2.42 8.45
CA GLU A 187 10.51 3.59 7.80
C GLU A 187 10.11 3.71 6.32
N ALA A 188 10.14 2.60 5.59
CA ALA A 188 9.71 2.56 4.19
C ALA A 188 8.22 2.92 4.04
N ALA A 189 7.38 2.45 4.96
CA ALA A 189 5.96 2.79 5.00
C ALA A 189 5.74 4.29 5.23
N GLN A 190 6.48 4.92 6.15
CA GLN A 190 6.36 6.35 6.42
C GLN A 190 6.81 7.22 5.24
N LEU A 191 7.86 6.83 4.53
CA LEU A 191 8.29 7.52 3.31
C LEU A 191 7.24 7.39 2.20
N THR A 192 6.63 6.21 2.06
CA THR A 192 5.54 5.98 1.11
C THR A 192 4.31 6.83 1.46
N LEU A 193 3.93 6.91 2.74
CA LEU A 193 2.81 7.73 3.20
C LEU A 193 3.03 9.22 2.89
N LYS A 194 4.25 9.74 3.08
CA LYS A 194 4.62 11.11 2.70
C LYS A 194 4.46 11.35 1.20
N LEU A 195 4.86 10.39 0.36
CA LEU A 195 4.65 10.46 -1.09
C LEU A 195 3.16 10.52 -1.43
N VAL A 196 2.33 9.67 -0.84
CA VAL A 196 0.86 9.69 -1.04
C VAL A 196 0.27 11.04 -0.64
N ALA A 197 0.63 11.57 0.53
CA ALA A 197 0.16 12.88 0.99
C ALA A 197 0.58 14.01 0.04
N ALA A 198 1.79 13.97 -0.51
CA ALA A 198 2.26 14.95 -1.49
C ALA A 198 1.48 14.88 -2.81
N LEU A 199 1.15 13.67 -3.28
CA LEU A 199 0.32 13.48 -4.48
C LEU A 199 -1.10 14.00 -4.26
N GLN A 200 -1.72 13.72 -3.11
CA GLN A 200 -3.05 14.23 -2.78
C GLN A 200 -3.08 15.76 -2.70
N ALA A 201 -2.09 16.37 -2.03
CA ALA A 201 -1.98 17.81 -1.93
C ALA A 201 -1.87 18.48 -3.32
N LYS A 202 -1.12 17.86 -4.24
CA LYS A 202 -0.98 18.32 -5.62
C LYS A 202 -2.26 18.14 -6.44
N ALA A 203 -3.00 17.06 -6.20
CA ALA A 203 -4.22 16.73 -6.94
C ALA A 203 -5.36 17.71 -6.66
N ASN A 204 -5.39 18.32 -5.46
CA ASN A 204 -6.39 19.31 -5.05
C ASN A 204 -7.85 18.86 -5.32
N GLY A 205 -8.16 17.59 -5.00
CA GLY A 205 -9.48 16.98 -5.21
C GLY A 205 -9.69 16.31 -6.57
N GLY A 206 -8.73 16.39 -7.48
CA GLY A 206 -8.70 15.64 -8.74
C GLY A 206 -8.01 14.27 -8.63
N ALA A 207 -7.75 13.64 -9.77
CA ALA A 207 -6.96 12.41 -9.83
C ALA A 207 -5.52 12.65 -9.34
N LEU A 208 -4.95 11.68 -8.61
CA LEU A 208 -3.59 11.80 -8.05
C LEU A 208 -2.52 11.87 -9.14
N LEU A 209 -2.75 11.16 -10.25
CA LEU A 209 -1.89 11.13 -11.43
C LEU A 209 -2.73 11.29 -12.70
N PRO A 210 -2.16 11.85 -13.80
CA PRO A 210 -2.82 11.85 -15.10
C PRO A 210 -3.16 10.42 -15.56
N ALA A 211 -4.24 10.26 -16.34
CA ALA A 211 -4.62 8.97 -16.88
C ALA A 211 -3.47 8.35 -17.70
N GLY A 212 -3.20 7.06 -17.50
CA GLY A 212 -2.10 6.35 -18.16
C GLY A 212 -0.71 6.56 -17.55
N VAL A 213 -0.58 7.40 -16.51
CA VAL A 213 0.71 7.64 -15.84
C VAL A 213 0.79 6.87 -14.53
N ALA A 214 1.85 6.07 -14.39
CA ALA A 214 2.24 5.46 -13.13
C ALA A 214 3.55 6.08 -12.63
N VAL A 215 3.69 6.24 -11.31
CA VAL A 215 4.95 6.64 -10.68
C VAL A 215 5.64 5.40 -10.13
N LYS A 216 6.96 5.34 -10.28
CA LYS A 216 7.80 4.31 -9.68
C LYS A 216 8.85 4.99 -8.81
N GLU A 217 8.77 4.78 -7.50
CA GLU A 217 9.76 5.24 -6.54
C GLU A 217 10.69 4.09 -6.17
N SER A 218 12.00 4.31 -6.31
CA SER A 218 13.05 3.35 -5.93
C SER A 218 14.19 4.11 -5.30
N GLY A 219 14.84 3.48 -4.32
CA GLY A 219 15.84 4.14 -3.49
C GLY A 219 15.33 4.56 -2.13
N ILE A 220 14.17 4.03 -1.68
CA ILE A 220 13.80 4.08 -0.26
C ILE A 220 14.85 3.29 0.54
N ARG A 221 15.85 4.02 1.03
CA ARG A 221 16.90 3.53 1.93
C ARG A 221 16.41 3.73 3.36
N ALA A 222 15.74 2.72 3.88
CA ALA A 222 15.51 2.62 5.32
C ALA A 222 16.87 2.42 5.99
N THR A 223 17.21 3.29 6.94
CA THR A 223 18.49 3.25 7.64
C THR A 223 18.17 3.22 9.12
N LEU A 224 18.55 2.13 9.80
CA LEU A 224 18.47 2.09 11.26
C LEU A 224 19.24 3.28 11.80
N ALA A 225 18.53 4.28 12.33
CA ALA A 225 19.14 5.35 13.09
C ALA A 225 19.66 4.74 14.39
N THR A 226 20.83 4.11 14.36
CA THR A 226 21.54 3.76 15.60
C THR A 226 21.91 5.08 16.25
N SER A 227 21.29 5.43 17.36
CA SER A 227 21.77 6.50 18.24
C SER A 227 23.10 6.06 18.85
N SER A 228 24.16 6.11 18.06
CA SER A 228 25.52 6.04 18.58
C SER A 228 25.82 7.38 19.25
N ALA A 229 25.41 7.53 20.50
CA ALA A 229 26.10 8.42 21.43
C ALA A 229 27.51 7.83 21.62
N ARG A 230 28.42 8.13 20.70
CA ARG A 230 29.83 7.81 20.85
C ARG A 230 30.39 8.85 21.82
N ALA A 231 30.53 8.44 23.08
CA ALA A 231 31.45 9.12 23.98
C ALA A 231 32.83 9.11 23.31
N SER A 232 33.37 10.30 23.03
CA SER A 232 34.70 10.48 22.47
C SER A 232 35.75 10.12 23.55
N PRO A 233 36.69 9.19 23.31
CA PRO A 233 37.81 8.97 24.20
C PRO A 233 39.06 9.56 23.57
N PHE A 234 39.24 10.89 23.65
CA PHE A 234 40.55 11.54 23.53
C PHE A 234 40.50 12.88 24.26
N ALA A 235 40.98 12.84 25.51
CA ALA A 235 41.70 13.89 26.21
C ALA A 235 42.97 13.23 26.77
#